data_AF-A0AA47J1N3-F1
#
_entry.id   AF-A0AA47J1N3-F1
#
_cell.length_a   1.000
_cell.length_b   1.000
_cell.length_c   1.000
_cell.angle_alpha   90.00
_cell.angle_beta   90.00
_cell.angle_gamma   90.00
#
_symmetry.space_group_name_H-M   'P 1'
#
loop_
_entity.id
_entity.type
_entity.pdbx_description
1 polymer ?
#
loop_
_entity_poly.entity_id
_entity_poly.type
_entity_poly.pdbx_seq_one_letter_code
_entity_poly.pdbx_strand_id
1 'polypeptide(L)'
;MSSLPGNPSVQNAIPTTALGTSLTAAPILGLIGSGVLLAFGLLYMKWCLDRSVKNGEHFDTYLEGKVDLKGVAGDVDESKLPSIWISLAPIITLIAIILIFSSVANIILVALAAAIILSAILYHSHIPSQNMTLNAGATGAIMPAFSTSSSVAFGSVLTLAPGFAVIQQAITTIPGSPVIGLAASSALLSGITGSASGAIGIVMNTLAPGYIAMGINPELVHRITVIAAATLTAMPQSGVVITFNNLTGLSIKHGFIHQFIITNVAHLLALIAVLIASAFLY
;
A
#
# COMPACT_ATOMS: atom_id res chain seq x y z
N MET A 1 -2.27 4.94 -0.70
CA MET A 1 -1.07 5.10 -1.56
C MET A 1 -1.11 4.22 -2.81
N SER A 2 -1.58 2.97 -2.75
CA SER A 2 -1.60 2.05 -3.90
C SER A 2 -2.43 2.52 -5.11
N SER A 3 -3.41 3.41 -4.92
CA SER A 3 -4.30 3.88 -5.99
C SER A 3 -3.67 4.88 -6.98
N LEU A 4 -2.56 5.54 -6.60
CA LEU A 4 -1.97 6.60 -7.43
C LEU A 4 -1.23 5.99 -8.63
N PRO A 5 -1.53 6.43 -9.87
CA PRO A 5 -0.81 5.96 -11.06
C PRO A 5 0.69 6.21 -10.94
N GLY A 6 1.51 5.23 -11.33
CA GLY A 6 2.97 5.34 -11.30
C GLY A 6 3.61 5.12 -9.92
N ASN A 7 2.84 4.84 -8.87
CA ASN A 7 3.40 4.50 -7.56
C ASN A 7 4.19 3.17 -7.62
N PRO A 8 5.48 3.14 -7.23
CA PRO A 8 6.31 1.91 -7.21
C PRO A 8 5.97 0.92 -6.09
N SER A 9 4.70 0.81 -5.72
CA SER A 9 4.29 -0.10 -4.67
C SER A 9 4.14 -1.53 -5.21
N VAL A 10 4.40 -2.52 -4.36
CA VAL A 10 4.25 -3.96 -4.71
C VAL A 10 2.85 -4.24 -5.26
N GLN A 11 1.84 -3.54 -4.75
CA GLN A 11 0.46 -3.65 -5.21
C GLN A 11 0.30 -3.30 -6.71
N ASN A 12 1.04 -2.33 -7.25
CA ASN A 12 1.02 -2.02 -8.69
C ASN A 12 2.03 -2.87 -9.49
N ALA A 13 3.09 -3.35 -8.84
CA ALA A 13 4.08 -4.22 -9.46
C ALA A 13 3.51 -5.59 -9.84
N ILE A 14 2.72 -6.21 -8.97
CA ILE A 14 2.16 -7.56 -9.20
C ILE A 14 1.29 -7.62 -10.48
N PRO A 15 0.31 -6.71 -10.69
CA PRO A 15 -0.50 -6.71 -11.92
C PRO A 15 0.28 -6.31 -13.17
N THR A 16 1.34 -5.51 -13.03
CA THR A 16 2.24 -5.17 -14.16
C THR A 16 2.87 -6.44 -14.73
N THR A 17 3.41 -7.30 -13.86
CA THR A 17 4.00 -8.58 -14.27
C THR A 17 2.95 -9.58 -14.77
N ALA A 18 1.78 -9.63 -14.13
CA ALA A 18 0.76 -10.64 -14.47
C ALA A 18 -0.08 -10.30 -15.70
N LEU A 19 -0.36 -9.02 -15.96
CA LEU A 19 -1.25 -8.56 -17.03
C LEU A 19 -0.51 -7.87 -18.18
N GLY A 20 0.80 -7.62 -18.05
CA GLY A 20 1.57 -6.82 -19.02
C GLY A 20 1.16 -5.34 -19.07
N THR A 21 0.44 -4.87 -18.04
CA THR A 21 -0.01 -3.47 -17.92
C THR A 21 1.10 -2.58 -17.37
N SER A 22 0.98 -1.27 -17.53
CA SER A 22 1.94 -0.32 -16.95
C SER A 22 1.62 0.02 -15.48
N LEU A 23 2.58 0.56 -14.73
CA LEU A 23 2.35 1.12 -13.39
C LEU A 23 1.33 2.27 -13.38
N THR A 24 1.12 2.89 -14.53
CA THR A 24 0.15 3.97 -14.76
C THR A 24 -1.22 3.48 -15.24
N ALA A 25 -1.47 2.18 -15.26
CA ALA A 25 -2.71 1.57 -15.76
C ALA A 25 -3.99 2.26 -15.26
N ALA A 26 -4.93 2.54 -16.17
CA ALA A 26 -6.17 3.29 -15.91
C ALA A 26 -5.93 4.57 -15.08
N PRO A 27 -5.18 5.55 -15.61
CA PRO A 27 -4.66 6.67 -14.83
C PRO A 27 -5.77 7.57 -14.27
N ILE A 28 -6.83 7.79 -15.04
CA ILE A 28 -7.99 8.60 -14.60
C ILE A 28 -8.64 7.96 -13.37
N LEU A 29 -8.87 6.65 -13.40
CA LEU A 29 -9.44 5.91 -12.27
C LEU A 29 -8.51 5.95 -11.05
N GLY A 30 -7.19 5.83 -11.26
CA GLY A 30 -6.22 5.97 -10.18
C GLY A 30 -6.19 7.37 -9.56
N LEU A 31 -6.31 8.41 -10.36
CA LEU A 31 -6.40 9.80 -9.88
C LEU A 31 -7.68 10.05 -9.08
N ILE A 32 -8.83 9.55 -9.55
CA ILE A 32 -10.11 9.64 -8.82
C ILE A 32 -9.99 8.95 -7.46
N GLY A 33 -9.53 7.69 -7.45
CA GLY A 33 -9.35 6.93 -6.22
C GLY A 33 -8.37 7.60 -5.26
N SER A 34 -7.28 8.17 -5.78
CA SER A 34 -6.29 8.89 -4.96
C SER A 34 -6.84 10.20 -4.40
N GLY A 35 -7.62 10.95 -5.17
CA GLY A 35 -8.28 12.17 -4.72
C GLY A 35 -9.25 11.88 -3.58
N VAL A 36 -10.07 10.83 -3.70
CA VAL A 36 -10.99 10.42 -2.62
C VAL A 36 -10.23 10.00 -1.36
N LEU A 37 -9.19 9.19 -1.50
CA LEU A 37 -8.35 8.77 -0.37
C LEU A 37 -7.70 9.95 0.34
N LEU A 38 -7.15 10.90 -0.42
CA LEU A 38 -6.49 12.08 0.13
C LEU A 38 -7.51 12.97 0.86
N ALA A 39 -8.64 13.27 0.21
CA ALA A 39 -9.67 14.11 0.79
C ALA A 39 -10.24 13.49 2.07
N PHE A 40 -10.65 12.22 2.03
CA PHE A 40 -11.19 11.53 3.21
C PHE A 40 -10.17 11.42 4.34
N GLY A 41 -8.92 11.04 4.01
CA GLY A 41 -7.85 10.93 5.01
C GLY A 41 -7.58 12.25 5.73
N LEU A 42 -7.45 13.35 4.97
CA LEU A 42 -7.24 14.69 5.54
C LEU A 42 -8.43 15.15 6.37
N LEU A 43 -9.66 14.94 5.90
CA LEU A 43 -10.88 15.30 6.63
C LEU A 43 -11.02 14.52 7.94
N TYR A 44 -10.75 13.21 7.91
CA TYR A 44 -10.81 12.36 9.10
C TYR A 44 -9.72 12.74 10.12
N MET A 45 -8.48 12.94 9.67
CA MET A 45 -7.40 13.40 10.55
C MET A 45 -7.70 14.77 11.16
N LYS A 46 -8.22 15.71 10.37
CA LYS A 46 -8.66 17.01 10.88
C LYS A 46 -9.76 16.87 11.91
N TRP A 47 -10.75 16.02 11.67
CA TRP A 47 -11.82 15.74 12.62
C TRP A 47 -11.31 15.16 13.93
N CYS A 48 -10.37 14.20 13.88
CA CYS A 48 -9.71 13.66 15.07
C CYS A 48 -8.96 14.76 15.84
N LEU A 49 -8.18 15.58 15.13
CA LEU A 49 -7.42 16.68 15.73
C LEU A 49 -8.33 17.70 16.42
N ASP A 50 -9.36 18.18 15.72
CA ASP A 50 -10.31 19.18 16.23
C ASP A 50 -11.05 18.64 17.48
N ARG A 51 -11.31 17.32 17.53
CA ARG A 51 -11.90 16.66 18.70
C ARG A 51 -10.92 16.60 19.87
N SER A 52 -9.68 16.19 19.64
CA SER A 52 -8.64 16.12 20.68
C SER A 52 -8.36 17.50 21.29
N VAL A 53 -8.26 18.53 20.46
CA VAL A 53 -8.08 19.92 20.92
C VAL A 53 -9.27 20.40 21.76
N LYS A 54 -10.51 20.10 21.35
CA LYS A 54 -11.72 20.46 22.13
C LYS A 54 -11.80 19.73 23.47
N ASN A 55 -11.28 18.51 23.54
CA ASN A 55 -11.22 17.72 24.76
C ASN A 55 -10.08 18.13 25.69
N GLY A 56 -9.21 19.06 25.27
CA GLY A 56 -8.01 19.43 26.02
C GLY A 56 -6.98 18.30 26.09
N GLU A 57 -7.00 17.37 25.13
CA GLU A 57 -6.01 16.29 25.05
C GLU A 57 -4.63 16.87 24.73
N HIS A 58 -3.60 16.31 25.36
CA HIS A 58 -2.21 16.68 25.14
C HIS A 58 -1.46 15.53 24.46
N PHE A 59 -0.28 15.83 23.91
CA PHE A 59 0.57 14.78 23.34
C PHE A 59 0.95 13.80 24.45
N ASP A 60 0.58 12.54 24.26
CA ASP A 60 0.93 11.42 25.13
C ASP A 60 1.48 10.30 24.26
N THR A 61 2.49 9.57 24.74
CA THR A 61 3.21 8.57 23.97
C THR A 61 3.19 7.22 24.66
N TYR A 62 2.76 6.19 23.92
CA TYR A 62 2.74 4.81 24.40
C TYR A 62 4.14 4.14 24.42
N LEU A 63 5.18 4.92 24.10
CA LEU A 63 6.57 4.49 24.05
C LEU A 63 7.37 4.86 25.30
N GLU A 64 6.77 5.53 26.30
CA GLU A 64 7.44 5.88 27.55
C GLU A 64 8.13 4.67 28.19
N GLY A 65 9.45 4.79 28.41
CA GLY A 65 10.30 3.74 28.99
C GLY A 65 10.64 2.56 28.06
N LYS A 66 10.11 2.50 26.83
CA LYS A 66 10.35 1.40 25.87
C LYS A 66 11.29 1.77 24.73
N VAL A 67 11.35 3.05 24.38
CA VAL A 67 12.25 3.58 23.35
C VAL A 67 12.91 4.83 23.92
N ASP A 68 14.23 4.96 23.79
CA ASP A 68 14.92 6.18 24.22
C ASP A 68 14.60 7.33 23.25
N LEU A 69 13.53 8.06 23.55
CA LEU A 69 13.10 9.21 22.76
C LEU A 69 14.03 10.43 22.94
N LYS A 70 14.97 10.41 23.89
CA LYS A 70 15.87 11.54 24.18
C LYS A 70 16.84 11.83 23.04
N GLY A 71 17.11 10.87 22.15
CA GLY A 71 17.92 11.07 20.95
C GLY A 71 17.18 11.68 19.75
N VAL A 72 15.84 11.70 19.78
CA VAL A 72 14.99 12.22 18.68
C VAL A 72 14.48 13.63 18.99
N ALA A 73 14.35 13.98 20.27
CA ALA A 73 13.90 15.29 20.76
C ALA A 73 15.05 16.22 21.21
N GLY A 74 16.29 15.98 20.75
CA GLY A 74 17.37 16.96 20.89
C GLY A 74 17.18 18.08 19.86
N ASP A 75 17.64 19.29 20.18
CA ASP A 75 17.71 20.40 19.21
C ASP A 75 18.40 19.91 17.93
N VAL A 76 17.62 19.69 16.88
CA VAL A 76 18.15 19.34 15.56
C VAL A 76 18.82 20.60 15.05
N ASP A 77 20.15 20.56 15.00
CA ASP A 77 20.95 21.63 14.42
C ASP A 77 20.61 21.77 12.93
N GLU A 78 19.70 22.69 12.61
CA GLU A 78 19.20 22.92 11.25
C GLU A 78 20.32 23.20 10.25
N SER A 79 21.47 23.71 10.73
CA SER A 79 22.66 23.96 9.90
C SER A 79 23.34 22.69 9.40
N LYS A 80 23.04 21.54 10.00
CA LYS A 80 23.57 20.21 9.64
C LYS A 80 22.59 19.38 8.82
N LEU A 81 21.48 19.96 8.36
CA LEU A 81 20.53 19.26 7.50
C LEU A 81 20.89 19.47 6.02
N PRO A 82 20.74 18.43 5.16
CA PRO A 82 20.86 18.61 3.72
C PRO A 82 19.78 19.58 3.23
N SER A 83 20.11 20.38 2.22
CA SER A 83 19.12 21.27 1.59
C SER A 83 17.94 20.48 1.02
N ILE A 84 16.77 21.11 0.97
CA ILE A 84 15.52 20.47 0.50
C ILE A 84 15.65 19.82 -0.88
N TRP A 85 16.42 20.42 -1.80
CA TRP A 85 16.62 19.88 -3.14
C TRP A 85 17.48 18.61 -3.14
N ILE A 86 18.50 18.56 -2.28
CA ILE A 86 19.32 17.36 -2.07
C ILE A 86 18.47 16.26 -1.44
N SER A 87 17.57 16.61 -0.50
CA SER A 87 16.62 15.69 0.12
C SER A 87 15.60 15.09 -0.86
N LEU A 88 15.16 15.89 -1.84
CA LEU A 88 14.20 15.47 -2.85
C LEU A 88 14.83 14.69 -4.01
N ALA A 89 16.13 14.90 -4.29
CA ALA A 89 16.79 14.33 -5.45
C ALA A 89 16.63 12.79 -5.58
N PRO A 90 16.83 11.97 -4.52
CA PRO A 90 16.60 10.52 -4.63
C PRO A 90 15.16 10.13 -4.99
N ILE A 91 14.17 10.84 -4.45
CA ILE A 91 12.75 10.58 -4.73
C ILE A 91 12.41 11.00 -6.17
N ILE A 92 12.91 12.15 -6.62
CA ILE A 92 12.73 12.61 -8.00
C ILE A 92 13.38 11.63 -8.97
N THR A 93 14.60 11.17 -8.69
CA THR A 93 15.29 10.17 -9.51
C THR A 93 14.52 8.86 -9.57
N LEU A 94 14.03 8.36 -8.42
CA LEU A 94 13.18 7.18 -8.36
C LEU A 94 11.97 7.31 -9.29
N ILE A 95 11.20 8.39 -9.14
CA ILE A 95 10.00 8.65 -9.94
C ILE A 95 10.34 8.80 -11.43
N ALA A 96 11.40 9.56 -11.76
CA ALA A 96 11.82 9.78 -13.14
C ALA A 96 12.18 8.47 -13.84
N ILE A 97 12.97 7.59 -13.18
CA ILE A 97 13.33 6.28 -13.74
C ILE A 97 12.08 5.43 -13.97
N ILE A 98 11.15 5.39 -13.00
CA ILE A 98 9.92 4.62 -13.12
C ILE A 98 9.06 5.10 -14.30
N LEU A 99 8.91 6.41 -14.47
CA LEU A 99 8.06 6.98 -15.52
C LEU A 99 8.70 6.87 -16.92
N ILE A 100 10.01 7.07 -17.03
CA ILE A 100 10.72 7.01 -18.33
C ILE A 100 10.85 5.57 -18.82
N PHE A 101 11.10 4.63 -17.91
CA PHE A 101 11.36 3.22 -18.23
C PHE A 101 10.24 2.29 -17.76
N SER A 102 8.99 2.79 -17.71
CA SER A 102 7.84 2.06 -17.17
C SER A 102 7.55 0.71 -17.85
N SER A 103 8.03 0.52 -19.08
CA SER A 103 7.86 -0.70 -19.86
C SER A 103 8.94 -1.76 -19.60
N VAL A 104 9.98 -1.45 -18.81
CA VAL A 104 11.06 -2.38 -18.48
C VAL A 104 10.65 -3.26 -17.30
N ALA A 105 10.80 -4.57 -17.44
CA ALA A 105 10.52 -5.51 -16.36
C ALA A 105 11.38 -5.22 -15.13
N ASN A 106 10.79 -5.32 -13.94
CA ASN A 106 11.46 -5.07 -12.66
C ASN A 106 12.08 -3.67 -12.52
N ILE A 107 11.61 -2.67 -13.27
CA ILE A 107 12.14 -1.30 -13.23
C ILE A 107 12.12 -0.69 -11.82
N ILE A 108 11.16 -1.09 -10.98
CA ILE A 108 11.07 -0.64 -9.58
C ILE A 108 12.35 -1.01 -8.80
N LEU A 109 12.89 -2.22 -9.00
CA LEU A 109 14.12 -2.65 -8.30
C LEU A 109 15.32 -1.79 -8.73
N VAL A 110 15.43 -1.53 -10.04
CA VAL A 110 16.49 -0.69 -10.61
C VAL A 110 16.38 0.75 -10.09
N ALA A 111 15.16 1.30 -10.09
CA ALA A 111 14.90 2.66 -9.65
C ALA A 111 15.16 2.83 -8.14
N LEU A 112 14.77 1.86 -7.32
CA LEU A 112 15.07 1.84 -5.88
C LEU A 112 16.58 1.73 -5.62
N ALA A 113 17.29 0.84 -6.33
CA ALA A 113 18.73 0.70 -6.20
C ALA A 113 19.46 2.01 -6.56
N ALA A 114 19.08 2.63 -7.68
CA ALA A 114 19.63 3.92 -8.11
C ALA A 114 19.38 5.03 -7.06
N ALA A 115 18.16 5.11 -6.52
CA ALA A 115 17.81 6.08 -5.49
C ALA A 115 18.57 5.85 -4.17
N ILE A 116 18.80 4.60 -3.77
CA ILE A 116 19.61 4.24 -2.60
C ILE A 116 21.07 4.64 -2.80
N ILE A 117 21.65 4.33 -3.96
CA ILE A 117 23.04 4.71 -4.30
C ILE A 117 23.17 6.24 -4.29
N LEU A 118 22.23 6.94 -4.93
CA LEU A 118 22.24 8.41 -4.94
C LEU A 118 22.11 9.00 -3.53
N SER A 119 21.25 8.41 -2.69
CA SER A 119 21.13 8.81 -1.28
C SER A 119 22.44 8.60 -0.52
N ALA A 120 23.11 7.47 -0.72
CA ALA A 120 24.40 7.18 -0.08
C ALA A 120 25.49 8.20 -0.51
N ILE A 121 25.48 8.68 -1.75
CA ILE A 121 26.42 9.69 -2.24
C ILE A 121 26.08 11.08 -1.68
N LEU A 122 24.82 11.51 -1.85
CA LEU A 122 24.38 12.87 -1.49
C LEU A 122 24.39 13.11 0.02
N TYR A 123 24.02 12.09 0.81
CA TYR A 123 23.94 12.20 2.26
C TYR A 123 25.19 11.70 2.97
N HIS A 124 26.30 11.41 2.26
CA HIS A 124 27.49 10.82 2.88
C HIS A 124 28.03 11.65 4.06
N SER A 125 27.98 12.97 3.97
CA SER A 125 28.42 13.89 5.03
C SER A 125 27.43 14.02 6.19
N HIS A 126 26.19 13.55 5.99
CA HIS A 126 25.08 13.65 6.94
C HIS A 126 24.78 12.29 7.62
N ILE A 127 25.32 11.19 7.09
CA ILE A 127 25.15 9.84 7.62
C ILE A 127 26.41 9.46 8.42
N PRO A 128 26.32 9.31 9.76
CA PRO A 128 27.49 8.99 10.60
C PRO A 128 28.21 7.69 10.21
N SER A 129 27.46 6.69 9.74
CA SER A 129 28.02 5.45 9.20
C SER A 129 27.08 4.80 8.21
N GLN A 130 27.51 4.69 6.95
CA GLN A 130 26.73 4.04 5.91
C GLN A 130 26.55 2.55 6.18
N ASN A 131 27.61 1.87 6.63
CA ASN A 131 27.54 0.43 6.92
C ASN A 131 26.54 0.13 8.04
N MET A 132 26.53 0.92 9.12
CA MET A 132 25.54 0.73 10.19
C MET A 132 24.13 1.04 9.70
N THR A 133 23.95 2.09 8.90
CA THR A 133 22.64 2.47 8.34
C THR A 133 22.10 1.38 7.41
N LEU A 134 22.93 0.83 6.53
CA LEU A 134 22.56 -0.27 5.65
C LEU A 134 22.24 -1.55 6.44
N ASN A 135 23.04 -1.87 7.47
CA ASN A 135 22.80 -3.04 8.31
C ASN A 135 21.50 -2.92 9.12
N ALA A 136 21.22 -1.73 9.66
CA ALA A 136 19.96 -1.43 10.34
C ALA A 136 18.75 -1.56 9.39
N GLY A 137 18.86 -1.03 8.16
CA GLY A 137 17.85 -1.18 7.13
C GLY A 137 17.62 -2.64 6.73
N ALA A 138 18.69 -3.41 6.53
CA ALA A 138 18.62 -4.83 6.19
C ALA A 138 17.95 -5.64 7.30
N THR A 139 18.33 -5.42 8.56
CA THR A 139 17.74 -6.08 9.73
C THR A 139 16.27 -5.69 9.91
N GLY A 140 15.94 -4.40 9.74
CA GLY A 140 14.57 -3.88 9.84
C GLY A 140 13.64 -4.39 8.73
N ALA A 141 14.19 -4.76 7.56
CA ALA A 141 13.42 -5.29 6.45
C ALA A 141 13.02 -6.77 6.61
N ILE A 142 13.65 -7.53 7.50
CA ILE A 142 13.42 -8.98 7.69
C ILE A 142 11.94 -9.25 8.00
N MET A 143 11.38 -8.61 9.03
CA MET A 143 10.00 -8.86 9.46
C MET A 143 8.96 -8.54 8.38
N PRO A 144 9.00 -7.36 7.72
CA PRO A 144 8.12 -7.07 6.58
C PRO A 144 8.29 -8.04 5.39
N ALA A 145 9.52 -8.45 5.08
CA ALA A 145 9.81 -9.37 3.98
C ALA A 145 9.24 -10.77 4.23
N PHE A 146 9.42 -11.31 5.45
CA PHE A 146 8.81 -12.58 5.85
C PHE A 146 7.29 -12.48 5.87
N SER A 147 6.71 -11.43 6.47
CA SER A 147 5.25 -11.25 6.51
C SER A 147 4.63 -11.20 5.11
N THR A 148 5.28 -10.53 4.15
CA THR A 148 4.81 -10.43 2.77
C THR A 148 4.95 -11.78 2.04
N SER A 149 6.11 -12.42 2.15
CA SER A 149 6.38 -13.74 1.54
C SER A 149 5.43 -14.81 2.07
N SER A 150 5.18 -14.84 3.38
CA SER A 150 4.22 -15.74 4.02
C SER A 150 2.79 -15.49 3.52
N SER A 151 2.41 -14.23 3.26
CA SER A 151 1.08 -13.91 2.70
C SER A 151 0.91 -14.49 1.28
N VAL A 152 1.95 -14.39 0.44
CA VAL A 152 1.94 -14.97 -0.91
C VAL A 152 1.92 -16.50 -0.84
N ALA A 153 2.75 -17.11 0.01
CA ALA A 153 2.76 -18.57 0.21
C ALA A 153 1.41 -19.10 0.73
N PHE A 154 0.81 -18.41 1.70
CA PHE A 154 -0.54 -18.72 2.19
C PHE A 154 -1.56 -18.63 1.05
N GLY A 155 -1.50 -17.58 0.22
CA GLY A 155 -2.36 -17.45 -0.96
C GLY A 155 -2.24 -18.62 -1.92
N SER A 156 -1.02 -19.06 -2.23
CA SER A 156 -0.79 -20.23 -3.10
C SER A 156 -1.40 -21.50 -2.52
N VAL A 157 -1.19 -21.78 -1.22
CA VAL A 157 -1.78 -22.96 -0.57
C VAL A 157 -3.30 -22.84 -0.47
N LEU A 158 -3.83 -21.64 -0.18
CA LEU A 158 -5.27 -21.37 -0.11
C LEU A 158 -5.96 -21.73 -1.42
N THR A 159 -5.37 -21.39 -2.57
CA THR A 159 -5.96 -21.71 -3.89
C THR A 159 -6.04 -23.21 -4.19
N LEU A 160 -5.23 -24.03 -3.51
CA LEU A 160 -5.25 -25.50 -3.63
C LEU A 160 -6.23 -26.16 -2.66
N ALA A 161 -6.73 -25.43 -1.66
CA ALA A 161 -7.64 -25.99 -0.68
C ALA A 161 -9.03 -26.28 -1.29
N PRO A 162 -9.69 -27.41 -0.97
CA PRO A 162 -11.02 -27.73 -1.51
C PRO A 162 -12.08 -26.63 -1.25
N GLY A 163 -11.96 -25.93 -0.12
CA GLY A 163 -12.85 -24.82 0.23
C GLY A 163 -12.72 -23.60 -0.69
N PHE A 164 -11.62 -23.46 -1.43
CA PHE A 164 -11.44 -22.33 -2.36
C PHE A 164 -12.41 -22.40 -3.54
N ALA A 165 -12.84 -23.60 -3.95
CA ALA A 165 -13.87 -23.76 -4.96
C ALA A 165 -15.20 -23.11 -4.54
N VAL A 166 -15.53 -23.11 -3.24
CA VAL A 166 -16.72 -22.42 -2.71
C VAL A 166 -16.56 -20.91 -2.85
N ILE A 167 -15.36 -20.38 -2.61
CA ILE A 167 -15.07 -18.95 -2.82
C ILE A 167 -15.19 -18.59 -4.31
N GLN A 168 -14.62 -19.40 -5.21
CA GLN A 168 -14.74 -19.20 -6.65
C GLN A 168 -16.21 -19.24 -7.11
N GLN A 169 -17.01 -20.19 -6.63
CA GLN A 169 -18.43 -20.29 -6.95
C GLN A 169 -19.25 -19.11 -6.40
N ALA A 170 -18.93 -18.65 -5.19
CA ALA A 170 -19.56 -17.47 -4.61
C ALA A 170 -19.26 -16.22 -5.45
N ILE A 171 -18.05 -16.12 -6.01
CA ILE A 171 -17.63 -15.00 -6.87
C ILE A 171 -18.39 -15.00 -8.20
N THR A 172 -18.54 -16.15 -8.86
CA THR A 172 -19.24 -16.24 -10.16
C THR A 172 -20.75 -16.03 -10.06
N THR A 173 -21.30 -16.08 -8.84
CA THR A 173 -22.72 -15.87 -8.56
C THR A 173 -23.03 -14.47 -8.02
N ILE A 174 -22.02 -13.59 -7.84
CA ILE A 174 -22.25 -12.21 -7.44
C ILE A 174 -23.09 -11.52 -8.52
N PRO A 175 -24.30 -11.03 -8.20
CA PRO A 175 -25.13 -10.35 -9.16
C PRO A 175 -24.52 -8.98 -9.52
N GLY A 176 -24.59 -8.61 -10.80
CA GLY A 176 -24.16 -7.30 -11.29
C GLY A 176 -23.07 -7.39 -12.37
N SER A 177 -22.36 -6.28 -12.56
CA SER A 177 -21.28 -6.20 -13.55
C SER A 177 -20.09 -7.09 -13.12
N PRO A 178 -19.43 -7.79 -14.07
CA PRO A 178 -18.18 -8.50 -13.81
C PRO A 178 -17.12 -7.66 -13.06
N VAL A 179 -17.09 -6.35 -13.27
CA VAL A 179 -16.17 -5.43 -12.58
C VAL A 179 -16.48 -5.33 -11.07
N ILE A 180 -17.76 -5.37 -10.71
CA ILE A 180 -18.21 -5.41 -9.30
C ILE A 180 -17.83 -6.76 -8.68
N GLY A 181 -18.02 -7.85 -9.43
CA GLY A 181 -17.56 -9.18 -9.02
C GLY A 181 -16.06 -9.21 -8.72
N LEU A 182 -15.23 -8.65 -9.62
CA LEU A 182 -13.79 -8.52 -9.44
C LEU A 182 -13.44 -7.71 -8.18
N ALA A 183 -14.10 -6.56 -8.00
CA ALA A 183 -13.89 -5.69 -6.85
C ALA A 183 -14.23 -6.40 -5.54
N ALA A 184 -15.41 -7.01 -5.45
CA ALA A 184 -15.86 -7.74 -4.26
C ALA A 184 -14.92 -8.91 -3.94
N SER A 185 -14.53 -9.68 -4.96
CA SER A 185 -13.58 -10.79 -4.81
C SER A 185 -12.23 -10.34 -4.25
N SER A 186 -11.69 -9.26 -4.81
CA SER A 186 -10.39 -8.71 -4.41
C SER A 186 -10.42 -8.19 -2.97
N ALA A 187 -11.51 -7.53 -2.59
CA ALA A 187 -11.75 -7.07 -1.22
C ALA A 187 -11.83 -8.25 -0.24
N LEU A 188 -12.67 -9.24 -0.53
CA LEU A 188 -12.87 -10.40 0.34
C LEU A 188 -11.59 -11.21 0.51
N LEU A 189 -10.85 -11.48 -0.58
CA LEU A 189 -9.56 -12.16 -0.51
C LEU A 189 -8.55 -11.38 0.33
N SER A 190 -8.56 -10.04 0.25
CA SER A 190 -7.72 -9.21 1.12
C SER A 190 -8.10 -9.30 2.58
N GLY A 191 -9.40 -9.32 2.89
CA GLY A 191 -9.88 -9.55 4.26
C GLY A 191 -9.46 -10.90 4.83
N ILE A 192 -9.57 -11.97 4.02
CA ILE A 192 -9.19 -13.33 4.41
C ILE A 192 -7.67 -13.44 4.63
N THR A 193 -6.89 -12.89 3.70
CA THR A 193 -5.41 -12.97 3.76
C THR A 193 -4.80 -11.96 4.72
N GLY A 194 -5.53 -10.90 5.10
CA GLY A 194 -4.99 -9.77 5.86
C GLY A 194 -3.91 -8.97 5.11
N SER A 195 -3.80 -9.14 3.78
CA SER A 195 -2.69 -8.64 2.97
C SER A 195 -3.15 -8.24 1.57
N ALA A 196 -3.18 -6.94 1.29
CA ALA A 196 -3.52 -6.43 -0.02
C ALA A 196 -2.63 -7.00 -1.14
N SER A 197 -1.31 -7.07 -0.94
CA SER A 197 -0.38 -7.63 -1.94
C SER A 197 -0.59 -9.13 -2.15
N GLY A 198 -0.86 -9.89 -1.07
CA GLY A 198 -1.21 -11.31 -1.17
C GLY A 198 -2.49 -11.54 -1.96
N ALA A 199 -3.55 -10.78 -1.66
CA ALA A 199 -4.81 -10.84 -2.38
C ALA A 199 -4.69 -10.47 -3.86
N ILE A 200 -3.94 -9.41 -4.19
CA ILE A 200 -3.67 -9.05 -5.59
C ILE A 200 -2.97 -10.21 -6.29
N GLY A 201 -1.98 -10.85 -5.67
CA GLY A 201 -1.31 -12.04 -6.24
C GLY A 201 -2.28 -13.18 -6.56
N ILE A 202 -3.19 -13.51 -5.64
CA ILE A 202 -4.23 -14.53 -5.87
C ILE A 202 -5.15 -14.12 -7.02
N VAL A 203 -5.65 -12.88 -7.00
CA VAL A 203 -6.56 -12.39 -8.05
C VAL A 203 -5.87 -12.46 -9.41
N MET A 204 -4.62 -11.99 -9.52
CA MET A 204 -3.87 -11.99 -10.77
C MET A 204 -3.63 -13.39 -11.31
N ASN A 205 -3.27 -14.35 -10.45
CA ASN A 205 -2.94 -15.71 -10.89
C ASN A 205 -4.18 -16.58 -11.17
N THR A 206 -5.29 -16.33 -10.47
CA THR A 206 -6.42 -17.28 -10.44
C THR A 206 -7.71 -16.72 -11.00
N LEU A 207 -7.99 -15.43 -10.84
CA LEU A 207 -9.28 -14.84 -11.21
C LEU A 207 -9.18 -13.93 -12.44
N ALA A 208 -8.10 -13.17 -12.56
CA ALA A 208 -7.90 -12.21 -13.64
C ALA A 208 -8.04 -12.84 -15.05
N PRO A 209 -7.49 -14.05 -15.34
CA PRO A 209 -7.68 -14.66 -16.66
C PRO A 209 -9.15 -14.84 -17.06
N GLY A 210 -10.02 -15.19 -16.10
CA GLY A 210 -11.46 -15.31 -16.34
C GLY A 210 -12.11 -13.96 -16.67
N TYR A 211 -11.75 -12.90 -15.94
CA TYR A 211 -12.25 -11.56 -16.21
C TYR A 211 -11.75 -10.98 -17.54
N ILE A 212 -10.51 -11.27 -17.94
CA ILE A 212 -9.99 -10.91 -19.27
C ILE A 212 -10.74 -11.68 -20.36
N ALA A 213 -11.04 -12.97 -20.15
CA ALA A 213 -11.83 -13.77 -21.09
C ALA A 213 -13.27 -13.26 -21.24
N MET A 214 -13.82 -12.59 -20.21
CA MET A 214 -15.11 -11.87 -20.27
C MET A 214 -15.01 -10.52 -21.02
N GLY A 215 -13.83 -10.15 -21.53
CA GLY A 215 -13.61 -8.93 -22.31
C GLY A 215 -13.25 -7.69 -21.47
N ILE A 216 -12.99 -7.83 -20.17
CA ILE A 216 -12.63 -6.69 -19.32
C ILE A 216 -11.22 -6.21 -19.67
N ASN A 217 -11.05 -4.90 -19.84
CA ASN A 217 -9.76 -4.30 -20.13
C ASN A 217 -8.71 -4.63 -19.02
N PRO A 218 -7.51 -5.13 -19.38
CA PRO A 218 -6.45 -5.44 -18.40
C PRO A 218 -6.08 -4.28 -17.48
N GLU A 219 -6.06 -3.05 -17.97
CA GLU A 219 -5.79 -1.87 -17.14
C GLU A 219 -6.89 -1.61 -16.11
N LEU A 220 -8.15 -1.90 -16.46
CA LEU A 220 -9.26 -1.82 -15.54
C LEU A 220 -9.15 -2.92 -14.48
N VAL A 221 -8.82 -4.15 -14.88
CA VAL A 221 -8.57 -5.26 -13.94
C VAL A 221 -7.46 -4.91 -12.97
N HIS A 222 -6.34 -4.35 -13.46
CA HIS A 222 -5.25 -3.85 -12.63
C HIS A 222 -5.78 -2.87 -11.59
N ARG A 223 -6.40 -1.75 -12.04
CA ARG A 223 -6.72 -0.64 -11.14
C ARG A 223 -7.81 -1.00 -10.14
N ILE A 224 -8.85 -1.71 -10.57
CA ILE A 224 -9.93 -2.16 -9.68
C ILE A 224 -9.37 -3.12 -8.63
N THR A 225 -8.55 -4.09 -9.02
CA THR A 225 -7.97 -5.05 -8.07
C THR A 225 -7.09 -4.36 -7.03
N VAL A 226 -6.23 -3.42 -7.46
CA VAL A 226 -5.32 -2.69 -6.55
C VAL A 226 -6.07 -1.86 -5.51
N ILE A 227 -7.14 -1.17 -5.92
CA ILE A 227 -7.94 -0.35 -5.02
C ILE A 227 -8.81 -1.22 -4.12
N ALA A 228 -9.46 -2.24 -4.70
CA ALA A 228 -10.34 -3.13 -3.97
C ALA A 228 -9.60 -3.97 -2.93
N ALA A 229 -8.40 -4.46 -3.24
CA ALA A 229 -7.58 -5.22 -2.29
C ALA A 229 -7.17 -4.41 -1.06
N ALA A 230 -7.29 -3.07 -1.06
CA ALA A 230 -7.02 -2.27 0.13
C ALA A 230 -8.26 -2.01 1.00
N THR A 231 -9.47 -2.37 0.55
CA THR A 231 -10.73 -2.08 1.26
C THR A 231 -10.94 -2.89 2.54
N LEU A 232 -10.37 -4.10 2.61
CA LEU A 232 -10.46 -4.98 3.78
C LEU A 232 -9.08 -5.44 4.26
N THR A 233 -8.01 -4.72 3.92
CA THR A 233 -6.65 -5.15 4.26
C THR A 233 -6.29 -4.91 5.73
N ALA A 234 -6.80 -3.85 6.37
CA ALA A 234 -6.46 -3.50 7.74
C ALA A 234 -7.36 -4.24 8.73
N MET A 235 -7.16 -5.55 8.82
CA MET A 235 -7.81 -6.43 9.81
C MET A 235 -6.88 -6.72 10.98
N PRO A 236 -7.36 -7.21 12.14
CA PRO A 236 -6.54 -7.44 13.33
C PRO A 236 -5.32 -8.34 13.10
N GLN A 237 -5.44 -9.32 12.19
CA GLN A 237 -4.38 -10.23 11.77
C GLN A 237 -3.41 -9.64 10.74
N SER A 238 -3.67 -8.44 10.23
CA SER A 238 -2.86 -7.85 9.18
C SER A 238 -1.48 -7.44 9.71
N GLY A 239 -0.43 -7.82 8.97
CA GLY A 239 0.94 -7.45 9.30
C GLY A 239 1.13 -5.94 9.46
N VAL A 240 0.44 -5.12 8.66
CA VAL A 240 0.54 -3.65 8.75
C VAL A 240 -0.01 -3.13 10.08
N VAL A 241 -1.13 -3.66 10.55
CA VAL A 241 -1.75 -3.31 11.84
C VAL A 241 -0.83 -3.70 12.99
N ILE A 242 -0.27 -4.91 12.95
CA ILE A 242 0.66 -5.41 13.96
C ILE A 242 1.94 -4.58 13.98
N THR A 243 2.53 -4.28 12.82
CA THR A 243 3.74 -3.46 12.70
C THR A 243 3.50 -2.04 13.21
N PHE A 244 2.42 -1.37 12.82
CA PHE A 244 2.12 -0.03 13.33
C PHE A 244 1.92 0.00 14.83
N ASN A 245 1.20 -0.98 15.39
CA ASN A 245 1.00 -1.10 16.83
C ASN A 245 2.32 -1.30 17.57
N ASN A 246 3.20 -2.17 17.05
CA ASN A 246 4.53 -2.39 17.64
C ASN A 246 5.41 -1.13 17.58
N LEU A 247 5.39 -0.39 16.47
CA LEU A 247 6.18 0.85 16.31
C LEU A 247 5.69 2.00 17.17
N THR A 248 4.38 2.09 17.39
CA THR A 248 3.75 3.20 18.13
C THR A 248 3.52 2.88 19.61
N GLY A 249 3.69 1.62 20.03
CA GLY A 249 3.33 1.14 21.37
C GLY A 249 1.83 0.97 21.59
N LEU A 250 1.01 1.16 20.55
CA LEU A 250 -0.44 1.00 20.63
C LEU A 250 -0.84 -0.48 20.72
N SER A 251 -1.95 -0.74 21.39
CA SER A 251 -2.66 -2.02 21.29
C SER A 251 -3.78 -1.95 20.26
N ILE A 252 -4.27 -3.10 19.78
CA ILE A 252 -5.47 -3.19 18.91
C ILE A 252 -6.64 -2.40 19.51
N LYS A 253 -6.87 -2.48 20.83
CA LYS A 253 -7.95 -1.75 21.52
C LYS A 253 -7.93 -0.23 21.29
N HIS A 254 -6.75 0.36 21.15
CA HIS A 254 -6.57 1.82 21.11
C HIS A 254 -6.34 2.34 19.68
N GLY A 255 -5.58 1.60 18.85
CA GLY A 255 -5.20 2.06 17.50
C GLY A 255 -6.11 1.57 16.37
N PHE A 256 -6.77 0.42 16.55
CA PHE A 256 -7.39 -0.29 15.41
C PHE A 256 -8.51 0.49 14.75
N ILE A 257 -9.35 1.20 15.50
CA ILE A 257 -10.47 1.94 14.92
C ILE A 257 -10.01 3.02 13.93
N HIS A 258 -8.92 3.73 14.26
CA HIS A 258 -8.35 4.76 13.38
C HIS A 258 -7.70 4.12 12.15
N GLN A 259 -6.97 3.02 12.34
CA GLN A 259 -6.38 2.26 11.22
C GLN A 259 -7.46 1.71 10.28
N PHE A 260 -8.55 1.18 10.82
CA PHE A 260 -9.69 0.66 10.08
C PHE A 260 -10.38 1.77 9.28
N ILE A 261 -10.67 2.93 9.90
CA ILE A 261 -11.35 4.03 9.21
C ILE A 261 -10.46 4.60 8.10
N ILE A 262 -9.20 4.94 8.42
CA ILE A 262 -8.34 5.60 7.45
C ILE A 262 -7.88 4.68 6.31
N THR A 263 -7.89 3.36 6.55
CA THR A 263 -7.54 2.38 5.52
C THR A 263 -8.79 1.83 4.85
N ASN A 264 -9.59 1.05 5.55
CA ASN A 264 -10.67 0.26 4.95
C ASN A 264 -11.82 1.16 4.47
N VAL A 265 -12.31 2.08 5.31
CA VAL A 265 -13.42 2.97 4.94
C VAL A 265 -12.99 3.92 3.82
N ALA A 266 -11.80 4.52 3.92
CA ALA A 266 -11.28 5.39 2.88
C ALA A 266 -11.18 4.66 1.52
N HIS A 267 -10.63 3.44 1.51
CA HIS A 267 -10.51 2.67 0.27
C HIS A 267 -11.86 2.18 -0.24
N LEU A 268 -12.83 1.88 0.64
CA LEU A 268 -14.19 1.53 0.22
C LEU A 268 -14.85 2.70 -0.51
N LEU A 269 -14.74 3.92 0.02
CA LEU A 269 -15.26 5.12 -0.63
C LEU A 269 -14.55 5.37 -1.97
N ALA A 270 -13.23 5.20 -2.02
CA ALA A 270 -12.46 5.32 -3.24
C ALA A 270 -12.87 4.26 -4.28
N LEU A 271 -13.10 3.02 -3.85
CA LEU A 271 -13.57 1.93 -4.71
C LEU A 271 -14.94 2.24 -5.29
N ILE A 272 -15.89 2.74 -4.48
CA ILE A 272 -17.22 3.13 -4.94
C ILE A 272 -17.10 4.21 -6.02
N ALA A 273 -16.33 5.27 -5.77
CA ALA A 273 -16.12 6.34 -6.75
C ALA A 273 -15.49 5.83 -8.06
N VAL A 274 -14.51 4.92 -7.95
CA VAL A 274 -13.84 4.33 -9.12
C VAL A 274 -14.77 3.37 -9.88
N LEU A 275 -15.60 2.58 -9.20
CA LEU A 275 -16.58 1.72 -9.84
C LEU A 275 -17.61 2.54 -10.63
N ILE A 276 -18.12 3.62 -10.03
CA ILE A 276 -19.03 4.55 -10.72
C ILE A 276 -18.33 5.15 -11.94
N ALA A 277 -17.12 5.68 -11.78
CA ALA A 277 -16.36 6.26 -12.89
C ALA A 277 -16.06 5.24 -13.99
N SER A 278 -15.75 3.99 -13.62
CA SER A 278 -15.43 2.94 -14.58
C SER A 278 -16.61 2.63 -15.49
N ALA A 279 -17.85 2.68 -15.00
CA ALA A 279 -19.05 2.42 -15.78
C ALA A 279 -19.31 3.46 -16.90
N PHE A 280 -18.64 4.61 -16.86
CA PHE A 280 -18.71 5.64 -17.90
C PHE A 280 -17.49 5.65 -18.82
N LEU A 281 -16.37 5.09 -18.38
CA LEU A 281 -15.07 5.19 -19.08
C LEU A 281 -14.66 3.89 -19.78
N TYR A 282 -15.25 2.75 -19.39
CA TYR A 282 -14.96 1.40 -19.89
C TYR A 282 -16.26 0.62 -20.09
#